data_AF-U5D8T1-F1
#
_entry.id   AF-U5D8T1-F1
#
_cell.length_a   1.000
_cell.length_b   1.000
_cell.length_c   1.000
_cell.angle_alpha   90.00
_cell.angle_beta   90.00
_cell.angle_gamma   90.00
#
_symmetry.space_group_name_H-M   'P 1'
#
loop_
_entity.id
_entity.type
_entity.pdbx_description
1 polymer ?
#
loop_
_entity_poly.entity_id
_entity_poly.type
_entity_poly.pdbx_seq_one_letter_code
_entity_poly.pdbx_strand_id
1 'polypeptide(L)'
;MGLYMKLATLLMIIVASVFATGHAQETEQKTFTECWAAVTDIAGCWQEVYTFLLTGRNYPGPSCCKAILNVGVDCWANIWIPGGVNPALLSQLNSFCSLGLPSPGVPLPKVN
;
A
#
# COMPACT_ATOMS: atom_id res chain seq x y z
N MET A 1 -20.94 22.50 -43.96
CA MET A 1 -21.71 22.56 -42.69
C MET A 1 -22.02 21.17 -42.13
N GLY A 2 -22.51 20.21 -42.93
CA GLY A 2 -22.85 18.87 -42.42
C GLY A 2 -21.67 18.02 -41.92
N LEU A 3 -20.48 18.13 -42.53
CA LEU A 3 -19.30 17.34 -42.12
C LEU A 3 -18.75 17.79 -40.77
N TYR A 4 -18.72 19.10 -40.51
CA TYR A 4 -18.28 19.66 -39.23
C TYR A 4 -19.20 19.27 -38.08
N MET A 5 -20.52 19.29 -38.32
CA MET A 5 -21.49 18.87 -37.32
C MET A 5 -21.32 17.38 -36.98
N LYS A 6 -21.07 16.52 -37.98
CA LYS A 6 -20.74 15.10 -37.75
C LYS A 6 -19.44 14.89 -36.96
N LEU A 7 -18.39 15.65 -37.27
CA LEU A 7 -17.12 15.60 -36.54
C LEU A 7 -17.28 16.07 -35.09
N ALA A 8 -18.02 17.17 -34.87
CA ALA A 8 -18.31 17.68 -33.53
C ALA A 8 -19.17 16.69 -32.72
N THR A 9 -20.19 16.08 -33.34
CA THR A 9 -21.00 15.03 -32.70
C THR A 9 -20.16 13.81 -32.35
N LEU A 10 -19.26 13.35 -33.23
CA LEU A 10 -18.35 12.23 -32.95
C LEU A 10 -17.40 12.54 -31.79
N LEU A 11 -16.80 13.74 -31.76
CA LEU A 11 -15.94 14.16 -30.65
C LEU A 11 -16.70 14.21 -29.32
N MET A 12 -17.91 14.75 -29.32
CA MET A 12 -18.75 14.81 -28.12
C MET A 12 -19.18 13.42 -27.64
N ILE A 13 -19.46 12.48 -28.54
CA ILE A 13 -19.78 11.08 -28.19
C ILE A 13 -18.57 10.39 -27.55
N ILE A 14 -17.36 10.57 -28.09
CA ILE A 14 -16.13 10.01 -27.51
C ILE A 14 -15.93 10.56 -26.09
N VAL A 15 -16.03 11.88 -25.93
CA VAL A 15 -15.90 12.54 -24.63
C VAL A 15 -16.97 12.07 -23.64
N ALA A 16 -18.24 12.01 -24.06
CA ALA A 16 -19.33 11.49 -23.24
C ALA A 16 -19.15 10.00 -22.89
N SER A 17 -18.58 9.19 -23.78
CA SER A 17 -18.27 7.78 -23.48
C SER A 17 -17.17 7.65 -22.44
N VAL A 18 -16.17 8.54 -22.41
CA VAL A 18 -15.15 8.63 -21.34
C VAL A 18 -15.78 9.01 -20.00
N PHE A 19 -16.78 9.92 -20.01
CA PHE A 19 -17.50 10.35 -18.81
C PHE A 19 -18.62 9.39 -18.36
N ALA A 20 -19.19 8.59 -19.26
CA ALA A 20 -20.21 7.57 -18.97
C ALA A 20 -19.59 6.23 -18.57
N THR A 21 -18.34 5.98 -18.96
CA THR A 21 -17.39 5.26 -18.09
C THR A 21 -16.93 6.18 -16.96
N GLY A 22 -17.86 6.92 -16.37
CA GLY A 22 -17.85 7.25 -14.96
C GLY A 22 -18.00 5.95 -14.18
N HIS A 23 -17.02 5.07 -14.30
CA HIS A 23 -16.39 4.60 -13.08
C HIS A 23 -16.16 5.92 -12.31
N ALA A 24 -16.72 6.17 -11.13
CA ALA A 24 -16.26 5.47 -9.94
C ALA A 24 -14.84 4.91 -10.14
N GLN A 25 -13.95 5.71 -10.75
CA GLN A 25 -12.54 5.47 -10.75
C GLN A 25 -12.09 6.01 -9.41
N GLU A 26 -12.52 5.32 -8.37
CA GLU A 26 -11.67 5.09 -7.23
C GLU A 26 -10.61 4.07 -7.68
N THR A 27 -9.82 4.39 -8.72
CA THR A 27 -8.40 4.36 -8.44
C THR A 27 -8.20 5.55 -7.53
N GLU A 28 -8.44 5.32 -6.24
CA GLU A 28 -7.51 5.86 -5.27
C GLU A 28 -6.13 5.36 -5.74
N GLN A 29 -5.49 6.11 -6.64
CA GLN A 29 -4.07 5.99 -6.83
C GLN A 29 -3.48 6.59 -5.55
N LYS A 30 -3.54 5.80 -4.47
CA LYS A 30 -3.02 6.20 -3.18
C LYS A 30 -1.58 6.61 -3.42
N THR A 31 -1.31 7.86 -3.08
CA THR A 31 0.05 8.36 -3.01
C THR A 31 0.85 7.47 -2.07
N PHE A 32 2.17 7.47 -2.23
CA PHE A 32 3.06 6.79 -1.28
C PHE A 32 2.72 7.20 0.16
N THR A 33 2.45 8.48 0.40
CA THR A 33 2.06 8.98 1.72
C THR A 33 0.75 8.38 2.23
N GLU A 34 -0.31 8.33 1.41
CA GLU A 34 -1.61 7.74 1.82
C GLU A 34 -1.49 6.24 2.07
N CYS A 35 -0.65 5.56 1.30
CA CYS A 35 -0.37 4.15 1.46
C CYS A 35 0.35 3.80 2.76
N TRP A 36 1.28 4.65 3.17
CA TRP A 36 2.19 4.39 4.28
C TRP A 36 1.87 5.23 5.51
N ALA A 37 0.80 6.03 5.50
CA ALA A 37 0.40 6.92 6.59
C ALA A 37 0.41 6.21 7.97
N ALA A 38 -0.26 5.05 8.07
CA ALA A 38 -0.30 4.27 9.30
C ALA A 38 1.09 3.81 9.79
N VAL A 39 2.01 3.56 8.86
CA VAL A 39 3.38 3.11 9.14
C VAL A 39 4.28 4.31 9.49
N THR A 40 4.09 5.46 8.85
CA THR A 40 4.84 6.69 9.14
C THR A 40 4.38 7.38 10.43
N ASP A 41 3.12 7.20 10.82
CA ASP A 41 2.57 7.69 12.09
C ASP A 41 3.23 7.02 13.30
N ILE A 42 3.77 5.81 13.11
CA ILE A 42 4.52 5.09 14.14
C ILE A 42 6.01 5.35 13.95
N ALA A 43 6.59 6.11 14.87
CA ALA A 43 8.02 6.40 14.87
C ALA A 43 8.86 5.11 14.75
N GLY A 44 9.71 5.04 13.73
CA GLY A 44 10.61 3.91 13.47
C GLY A 44 9.98 2.70 12.78
N CYS A 45 8.66 2.62 12.63
CA CYS A 45 8.00 1.44 12.03
C CYS A 45 8.41 1.22 10.57
N TRP A 46 8.49 2.29 9.77
CA TRP A 46 9.02 2.17 8.40
C TRP A 46 10.43 1.57 8.36
N GLN A 47 11.27 1.89 9.34
CA GLN A 47 12.65 1.39 9.41
C GLN A 47 12.70 -0.09 9.79
N GLU A 48 11.82 -0.56 10.68
CA GLU A 48 11.65 -1.98 11.01
C GLU A 48 11.22 -2.77 9.77
N VAL A 49 10.22 -2.26 9.04
CA VAL A 49 9.68 -2.88 7.82
C VAL A 49 10.74 -2.93 6.72
N TYR A 50 11.42 -1.81 6.47
CA TYR A 50 12.49 -1.74 5.47
C TYR A 50 13.63 -2.72 5.80
N THR A 51 14.06 -2.78 7.06
CA THR A 51 15.12 -3.71 7.50
C THR A 51 14.70 -5.16 7.37
N PHE A 52 13.44 -5.47 7.70
CA PHE A 52 12.87 -6.80 7.50
C PHE A 52 12.89 -7.20 6.04
N LEU A 53 12.46 -6.32 5.13
CA LEU A 53 12.41 -6.60 3.69
C LEU A 53 13.80 -6.74 3.05
N LEU A 54 14.82 -6.10 3.60
CA LEU A 54 16.20 -6.24 3.12
C LEU A 54 16.90 -7.50 3.63
N THR A 55 16.69 -7.85 4.90
CA THR A 55 17.50 -8.88 5.58
C THR A 55 16.76 -10.19 5.83
N GLY A 56 15.42 -10.17 5.78
CA GLY A 56 14.58 -11.23 6.29
C GLY A 56 14.65 -11.44 7.80
N ARG A 57 15.24 -10.48 8.52
CA ARG A 57 15.47 -10.50 9.98
C ARG A 57 14.93 -9.20 10.58
N ASN A 58 14.82 -9.16 11.91
CA ASN A 58 14.31 -8.01 12.66
C ASN A 58 12.80 -7.78 12.45
N TYR A 59 11.99 -8.63 13.07
CA TYR A 59 10.53 -8.59 12.96
C TYR A 59 9.94 -7.33 13.59
N PRO A 60 8.95 -6.68 12.94
CA PRO A 60 8.35 -5.48 13.47
C PRO A 60 7.64 -5.72 14.80
N GLY A 61 7.60 -4.69 15.64
CA GLY A 61 6.88 -4.71 16.90
C GLY A 61 5.35 -4.80 16.72
N PRO A 62 4.59 -5.11 17.79
CA PRO A 62 3.13 -5.27 17.70
C PRO A 62 2.38 -4.03 17.17
N SER A 63 2.81 -2.83 17.57
CA SER A 63 2.26 -1.57 17.09
C SER A 63 2.50 -1.39 15.58
N CYS A 64 3.74 -1.63 15.15
CA CYS A 64 4.12 -1.55 13.74
C CYS A 64 3.39 -2.60 12.89
N CYS A 65 3.26 -3.83 13.39
CA CYS A 65 2.51 -4.88 12.73
C CYS A 65 1.03 -4.52 12.50
N LYS A 66 0.39 -3.88 13.48
CA LYS A 66 -0.98 -3.39 13.30
C LYS A 66 -1.07 -2.35 12.18
N ALA A 67 -0.10 -1.45 12.07
CA ALA A 67 -0.03 -0.50 10.97
C ALA A 67 0.20 -1.19 9.62
N ILE A 68 1.06 -2.20 9.57
CA ILE A 68 1.36 -2.96 8.35
C ILE A 68 0.14 -3.70 7.82
N LEU A 69 -0.68 -4.29 8.69
CA LEU A 69 -1.92 -4.95 8.29
C LEU A 69 -2.97 -3.97 7.72
N ASN A 70 -2.84 -2.67 8.00
CA ASN A 70 -3.68 -1.63 7.42
C ASN A 70 -3.16 -1.14 6.06
N VAL A 71 -1.96 -1.54 5.63
CA VAL A 71 -1.40 -1.20 4.32
C VAL A 71 -2.01 -2.11 3.26
N GLY A 72 -2.73 -1.52 2.31
CA GLY A 72 -3.36 -2.25 1.21
C GLY A 72 -2.36 -2.90 0.24
N VAL A 73 -2.80 -3.94 -0.49
CA VAL A 73 -1.95 -4.66 -1.47
C VAL A 73 -1.41 -3.76 -2.58
N ASP A 74 -2.19 -2.76 -3.00
CA ASP A 74 -1.80 -1.79 -4.03
C ASP A 74 -0.64 -0.89 -3.58
N CYS A 75 -0.51 -0.68 -2.27
CA CYS A 75 0.56 0.11 -1.67
C CYS A 75 1.90 -0.61 -1.66
N TRP A 76 1.87 -1.94 -1.53
CA TRP A 76 3.04 -2.79 -1.63
C TRP A 76 3.56 -2.90 -3.07
N ALA A 77 2.67 -2.84 -4.06
CA ALA A 77 3.03 -2.92 -5.47
C ALA A 77 3.88 -1.72 -5.95
N ASN A 78 3.78 -0.58 -5.27
CA ASN A 78 4.47 0.66 -5.64
C ASN A 78 5.70 0.97 -4.78
N ILE A 79 6.16 0.02 -3.96
CA ILE A 79 7.40 0.19 -3.19
C ILE A 79 8.62 0.14 -4.11
N TRP A 80 9.50 1.13 -3.98
CA TRP A 80 10.82 1.11 -4.58
C TRP A 80 11.87 0.71 -3.54
N ILE A 81 12.16 -0.60 -3.44
CA ILE A 81 13.33 -1.13 -2.74
C ILE A 81 14.37 -1.53 -3.79
N PRO A 82 15.65 -1.15 -3.66
CA PRO A 82 16.70 -1.61 -4.56
C PRO A 82 16.78 -3.15 -4.52
N GLY A 83 16.47 -3.80 -5.66
CA GLY A 83 16.36 -5.26 -5.75
C GLY A 83 14.93 -5.82 -5.67
N GLY A 84 13.92 -4.96 -5.46
CA GLY A 84 12.51 -5.34 -5.39
C GLY A 84 12.10 -5.93 -4.03
N VAL A 85 10.79 -5.99 -3.79
CA VAL A 85 10.22 -6.71 -2.64
C VAL A 85 10.15 -8.19 -2.98
N ASN A 86 10.76 -9.05 -2.14
CA ASN A 86 10.57 -10.49 -2.28
C ASN A 86 9.14 -10.87 -1.81
N PRO A 87 8.28 -11.44 -2.68
CA PRO A 87 6.90 -11.75 -2.33
C PRO A 87 6.78 -12.79 -1.20
N ALA A 88 7.74 -13.71 -1.09
CA ALA A 88 7.77 -14.68 0.01
C ALA A 88 8.02 -13.98 1.35
N LEU A 89 8.88 -12.96 1.34
CA LEU A 89 9.19 -12.19 2.53
C LEU A 89 8.02 -11.28 2.93
N LEU A 90 7.33 -10.69 1.97
CA LEU A 90 6.09 -9.94 2.22
C LEU A 90 4.98 -10.84 2.80
N SER A 91 4.86 -12.07 2.30
CA SER A 91 3.93 -13.07 2.86
C SER A 91 4.31 -13.44 4.29
N GLN A 92 5.60 -13.62 4.56
CA GLN A 92 6.11 -13.90 5.91
C GLN A 92 5.85 -12.74 6.88
N LEU A 93 6.04 -11.49 6.44
CA LEU A 93 5.73 -10.29 7.22
C LEU A 93 4.25 -10.24 7.62
N ASN A 94 3.35 -10.40 6.63
CA ASN A 94 1.92 -10.38 6.87
C ASN A 94 1.46 -11.53 7.79
N SER A 95 1.99 -12.73 7.59
CA SER A 95 1.72 -13.88 8.45
C SER A 95 2.15 -13.61 9.89
N PHE A 96 3.39 -13.12 10.09
CA PHE A 96 3.90 -12.78 11.41
C PHE A 96 3.02 -11.73 12.12
N CYS A 97 2.68 -10.65 11.40
CA CYS A 97 1.86 -9.58 11.95
C CYS A 97 0.41 -10.01 12.24
N SER A 98 -0.13 -10.93 11.45
CA SER A 98 -1.47 -11.49 11.67
C SER A 98 -1.55 -12.39 12.91
N LEU A 99 -0.45 -13.07 13.26
CA LEU A 99 -0.38 -13.91 14.46
C LEU A 99 -0.24 -13.09 15.76
N GLY A 100 0.01 -11.79 15.67
CA GLY A 100 0.19 -10.92 16.83
C GLY A 100 1.34 -11.35 17.74
N LEU A 101 2.35 -12.04 17.19
CA LEU A 101 3.45 -12.55 17.99
C LEU A 101 4.30 -11.39 18.51
N PRO A 102 4.73 -11.43 19.79
CA PRO A 102 5.70 -10.46 20.29
C PRO A 102 6.99 -10.61 19.48
N SER A 103 7.57 -9.48 19.05
CA SER A 103 8.85 -9.48 18.35
C SER A 103 9.92 -10.17 19.21
N PRO A 104 10.69 -11.14 18.66
CA PRO A 104 11.74 -11.83 19.41
C PRO A 104 12.83 -10.81 19.80
N GLY A 105 12.77 -10.31 21.04
CA GLY A 105 13.70 -9.30 21.55
C GLY A 105 13.05 -8.14 22.32
N VAL A 106 11.72 -7.99 22.28
CA VAL A 106 11.02 -6.99 23.09
C VAL A 106 10.64 -7.61 24.44
N PRO A 107 11.14 -7.10 25.59
CA PRO A 107 10.66 -7.52 26.90
C PRO A 107 9.15 -7.26 27.00
N LEU A 108 8.37 -8.29 27.35
CA LEU A 108 6.94 -8.11 27.60
C LEU A 108 6.73 -7.06 28.69
N PRO A 109 5.85 -6.06 28.48
CA PRO A 109 5.42 -5.19 29.56
C PRO A 109 4.80 -6.08 30.65
N LYS A 110 5.28 -5.91 31.88
CA LYS A 110 4.66 -6.53 33.05
C LYS A 110 3.29 -5.87 33.25
N VAL A 111 2.22 -6.60 32.95
CA VAL A 111 0.88 -6.23 33.42
C VAL A 111 0.86 -6.44 34.94
N ASN A 112 0.64 -5.35 35.68
CA ASN A 112 0.35 -5.37 37.11
C ASN A 112 -1.17 -5.45 37.27
#